data_AF-A0A7J3W8V6-F1
#
_entry.id   AF-A0A7J3W8V6-F1
#
_cell.length_a   1.000
_cell.length_b   1.000
_cell.length_c   1.000
_cell.angle_alpha   90.00
_cell.angle_beta   90.00
_cell.angle_gamma   90.00
#
_symmetry.space_group_name_H-M   'P 1'
#
loop_
_entity.id
_entity.type
_entity.pdbx_description
1 polymer ?
#
loop_
_entity_poly.entity_id
_entity_poly.type
_entity_poly.pdbx_seq_one_letter_code
_entity_poly.pdbx_strand_id
1 'polypeptide(L)'
;MNVIFWPIIWWSVVACSLAVSHYAVTYRGGKAKRIKLLRFSSGFFMATFITYLIWLLLYKTGYMLFDYSPLAGFALTAVYPWIIALREFKKEE
;
A
#
# COMPACT_ATOMS: atom_id res chain seq x y z
N MET A 1 24.25 -8.78 11.88
CA MET A 1 23.09 -9.60 11.47
C MET A 1 21.75 -8.83 11.47
N ASN A 2 21.73 -7.50 11.23
CA ASN A 2 20.50 -6.70 11.37
C ASN A 2 20.08 -5.94 10.11
N VAL A 3 20.66 -6.25 8.94
CA VAL A 3 20.52 -5.40 7.74
C VAL A 3 19.43 -5.89 6.78
N ILE A 4 19.15 -7.20 6.77
CA ILE A 4 18.22 -7.85 5.83
C ILE A 4 16.79 -7.93 6.38
N PHE A 5 16.61 -7.85 7.71
CA PHE A 5 15.28 -8.00 8.32
C PHE A 5 14.36 -6.80 8.03
N TRP A 6 14.91 -5.59 7.98
CA TRP A 6 14.13 -4.37 7.82
C TRP A 6 13.44 -4.24 6.46
N PRO A 7 14.08 -4.55 5.32
CA PRO A 7 13.38 -4.58 4.02
C PRO A 7 12.20 -5.55 3.98
N ILE A 8 12.30 -6.70 4.67
CA ILE A 8 11.25 -7.73 4.68
C ILE A 8 10.01 -7.23 5.42
N ILE A 9 10.18 -6.48 6.52
CA ILE A 9 9.06 -5.85 7.24
C ILE A 9 8.28 -4.94 6.30
N TRP A 10 8.96 -4.13 5.48
CA TRP A 10 8.30 -3.22 4.54
C TRP A 10 7.53 -3.96 3.45
N TRP A 11 8.05 -5.10 2.97
CA TRP A 11 7.30 -5.97 2.06
C TRP A 11 6.03 -6.55 2.70
N SER A 12 6.08 -6.93 3.98
CA SER A 12 4.89 -7.35 4.73
C SER A 12 3.86 -6.22 4.87
N VAL A 13 4.32 -4.98 5.10
CA VAL A 13 3.45 -3.79 5.17
C VAL A 13 2.80 -3.47 3.82
N VAL A 14 3.55 -3.63 2.72
CA VAL A 14 3.03 -3.51 1.35
C VAL A 14 1.94 -4.56 1.10
N ALA A 15 2.20 -5.83 1.43
CA ALA A 15 1.23 -6.90 1.27
C ALA A 15 -0.05 -6.67 2.10
N CYS A 16 0.07 -6.21 3.35
CA CYS A 16 -1.07 -5.82 4.17
C CYS A 16 -1.85 -4.65 3.54
N SER A 17 -1.16 -3.62 3.04
CA SER A 17 -1.79 -2.48 2.39
C SER A 17 -2.55 -2.87 1.11
N LEU A 18 -2.04 -3.85 0.35
CA LEU A 18 -2.73 -4.44 -0.80
C LEU A 18 -3.98 -5.21 -0.36
N ALA A 19 -3.89 -6.03 0.67
CA ALA A 19 -5.02 -6.79 1.19
C ALA A 19 -6.15 -5.86 1.69
N VAL A 20 -5.79 -4.81 2.44
CA VAL A 20 -6.74 -3.79 2.91
C VAL A 20 -7.38 -3.03 1.75
N SER A 21 -6.59 -2.66 0.74
CA SER A 21 -7.10 -1.99 -0.46
C SER A 21 -8.04 -2.89 -1.27
N HIS A 22 -7.69 -4.16 -1.45
CA HIS A 22 -8.54 -5.15 -2.12
C HIS A 22 -9.87 -5.35 -1.38
N TYR A 23 -9.82 -5.44 -0.05
CA TYR A 23 -11.01 -5.56 0.79
C TYR A 23 -11.90 -4.31 0.69
N ALA A 24 -11.31 -3.12 0.68
CA ALA A 24 -12.04 -1.87 0.53
C ALA A 24 -12.77 -1.75 -0.81
N VAL A 25 -12.12 -2.18 -1.91
CA VAL A 25 -12.70 -2.10 -3.25
C VAL A 25 -13.78 -3.16 -3.46
N THR A 26 -13.54 -4.41 -3.04
CA THR A 26 -14.47 -5.55 -3.20
C THR A 26 -15.69 -5.47 -2.27
N TYR A 27 -15.72 -4.52 -1.35
CA TYR A 27 -16.82 -4.35 -0.40
C TYR A 27 -18.13 -3.99 -1.12
N ARG A 28 -19.04 -4.96 -1.26
CA ARG A 28 -20.38 -4.82 -1.85
C ARG A 28 -21.44 -4.19 -0.93
N GLY A 29 -21.04 -3.49 0.13
CA GLY A 29 -21.98 -2.78 1.00
C GLY A 29 -22.39 -1.40 0.45
N GLY A 30 -23.19 -0.66 1.22
CA GLY A 30 -23.69 0.65 0.82
C GLY A 30 -22.57 1.64 0.43
N LYS A 31 -22.80 2.46 -0.61
CA LYS A 31 -21.84 3.41 -1.19
C LYS A 31 -21.13 4.27 -0.13
N ALA A 32 -21.83 4.71 0.92
CA ALA A 32 -21.28 5.50 2.01
C ALA A 32 -20.21 4.75 2.84
N LYS A 33 -20.42 3.45 3.13
CA LYS A 33 -19.41 2.62 3.83
C LYS A 33 -18.20 2.35 2.94
N ARG A 34 -18.42 2.14 1.64
CA ARG A 34 -17.34 1.94 0.66
C ARG A 34 -16.40 3.14 0.57
N ILE A 35 -16.96 4.36 0.47
CA ILE A 35 -16.17 5.61 0.48
C ILE A 35 -15.40 5.78 1.79
N LYS A 36 -16.02 5.45 2.93
CA LYS A 36 -15.36 5.52 4.25
C LYS A 36 -14.19 4.53 4.34
N LEU A 37 -14.34 3.31 3.83
CA LEU A 37 -13.27 2.31 3.76
C LEU A 37 -12.12 2.76 2.83
N LEU A 38 -12.44 3.33 1.66
CA LEU A 38 -11.45 3.89 0.72
C LEU A 38 -10.65 5.05 1.33
N ARG A 39 -11.31 5.94 2.08
CA ARG A 39 -10.62 7.02 2.82
C ARG A 39 -9.70 6.45 3.90
N PHE A 40 -10.15 5.44 4.64
CA PHE A 40 -9.35 4.79 5.67
C PHE A 40 -8.14 4.05 5.07
N SER A 41 -8.33 3.30 3.98
CA SER A 41 -7.24 2.59 3.31
C SER A 41 -6.21 3.56 2.72
N SER A 42 -6.66 4.68 2.14
CA SER A 42 -5.78 5.75 1.64
C SER A 42 -4.98 6.40 2.77
N GLY A 43 -5.62 6.70 3.91
CA GLY A 43 -4.94 7.23 5.10
C GLY A 43 -3.91 6.25 5.68
N PHE A 44 -4.27 4.97 5.79
CA PHE A 44 -3.38 3.90 6.26
C PHE A 44 -2.16 3.74 5.32
N PHE A 45 -2.40 3.75 4.01
CA PHE A 45 -1.33 3.72 3.00
C PHE A 45 -0.39 4.92 3.12
N MET A 46 -0.93 6.14 3.25
CA MET A 46 -0.08 7.34 3.42
C MET A 46 0.74 7.29 4.69
N ALA A 47 0.15 6.89 5.82
CA ALA A 47 0.88 6.78 7.08
C ALA A 47 2.02 5.76 7.00
N THR A 48 1.77 4.58 6.41
CA THR A 48 2.79 3.54 6.23
C THR A 48 3.89 3.97 5.26
N PHE A 49 3.54 4.68 4.18
CA PHE A 49 4.50 5.23 3.23
C PHE A 49 5.39 6.31 3.85
N ILE A 50 4.82 7.25 4.61
CA ILE A 50 5.59 8.28 5.33
C ILE A 50 6.54 7.64 6.34
N THR A 51 6.08 6.62 7.06
CA THR A 51 6.90 5.91 8.05
C THR A 51 8.07 5.20 7.35
N TYR A 52 7.84 4.61 6.18
CA TYR A 52 8.89 4.04 5.34
C TYR A 52 9.91 5.09 4.89
N LEU A 53 9.47 6.27 4.45
CA LEU A 53 10.39 7.36 4.09
C LEU A 53 11.22 7.85 5.27
N ILE A 54 10.61 7.99 6.45
CA ILE A 54 11.33 8.35 7.69
C ILE A 54 12.39 7.28 8.02
N TRP A 55 12.02 6.00 7.90
CA TRP A 55 12.97 4.90 8.12
C TRP A 55 14.12 4.94 7.08
N LEU A 56 13.81 5.18 5.81
CA LEU A 56 14.79 5.31 4.74
C LEU A 56 15.74 6.50 4.96
N LEU A 57 15.29 7.57 5.61
CA LEU A 57 16.11 8.73 5.94
C LEU A 57 17.02 8.47 7.16
N LEU A 58 16.51 7.79 8.18
CA LEU A 58 17.22 7.59 9.46
C LEU A 58 18.12 6.35 9.48
N TYR A 59 17.79 5.30 8.72
CA TYR A 59 18.39 3.97 8.83
C TYR A 59 18.86 3.40 7.49
N LYS A 60 19.44 4.24 6.61
CA LYS A 60 20.04 3.74 5.35
C LYS A 60 21.04 2.63 5.63
N THR A 61 20.84 1.49 4.99
CA THR A 61 21.71 0.32 5.17
C THR A 61 22.95 0.35 4.26
N GLY A 62 23.00 1.31 3.32
CA GLY A 62 24.05 1.45 2.31
C GLY A 62 23.78 0.63 1.03
N TYR A 63 22.82 -0.29 1.05
CA TYR A 63 22.41 -1.09 -0.11
C TYR A 63 21.17 -0.48 -0.77
N MET A 64 21.38 0.51 -1.65
CA MET A 64 20.30 1.26 -2.31
C MET A 64 19.26 0.37 -3.01
N LEU A 65 19.66 -0.72 -3.67
CA LEU A 65 18.68 -1.59 -4.34
C LEU A 65 17.71 -2.27 -3.36
N PHE A 66 18.19 -2.67 -2.19
CA PHE A 66 17.36 -3.35 -1.19
C PHE A 66 16.49 -2.36 -0.41
N ASP A 67 17.06 -1.22 -0.03
CA ASP A 67 16.37 -0.18 0.73
C ASP A 67 15.19 0.42 -0.06
N TYR A 68 15.35 0.56 -1.38
CA TYR A 68 14.34 1.16 -2.27
C TYR A 68 13.39 0.13 -2.90
N SER A 69 13.64 -1.18 -2.77
CA SER A 69 12.74 -2.21 -3.35
C SER A 69 11.28 -2.13 -2.88
N PRO A 70 10.97 -1.82 -1.60
CA PRO A 70 9.58 -1.71 -1.14
C PRO A 70 8.85 -0.52 -1.78
N LEU A 71 9.58 0.48 -2.29
CA LEU A 71 9.01 1.68 -2.93
C LEU A 71 8.21 1.32 -4.18
N ALA A 72 8.68 0.34 -4.96
CA ALA A 72 7.93 -0.22 -6.08
C ALA A 72 6.63 -0.92 -5.62
N GLY A 73 6.70 -1.62 -4.49
CA GLY A 73 5.54 -2.23 -3.84
C GLY A 73 4.51 -1.19 -3.39
N PHE A 74 4.94 -0.10 -2.77
CA PHE A 74 4.07 1.02 -2.40
C PHE A 74 3.42 1.65 -3.65
N ALA A 75 4.17 1.87 -4.73
CA ALA A 75 3.62 2.39 -5.98
C ALA A 75 2.52 1.49 -6.57
N LEU A 76 2.75 0.17 -6.61
CA LEU A 76 1.72 -0.78 -7.04
C LEU A 76 0.49 -0.73 -6.15
N THR A 77 0.68 -0.64 -4.84
CA THR A 77 -0.43 -0.58 -3.88
C THR A 77 -1.25 0.69 -4.00
N ALA A 78 -0.63 1.81 -4.36
CA ALA A 78 -1.32 3.07 -4.64
C ALA A 78 -2.19 2.98 -5.89
N VAL A 79 -1.70 2.35 -6.96
CA VAL A 79 -2.36 2.28 -8.28
C VAL A 79 -3.41 1.17 -8.34
N TYR A 80 -3.18 0.05 -7.65
CA TYR A 80 -4.05 -1.13 -7.64
C TYR A 80 -5.54 -0.85 -7.38
N PRO A 81 -5.93 -0.10 -6.33
CA PRO A 81 -7.35 0.19 -6.08
C PRO A 81 -8.00 1.01 -7.20
N TRP A 82 -7.25 1.86 -7.90
CA TRP A 82 -7.76 2.59 -9.07
C TRP A 82 -7.98 1.67 -10.28
N ILE A 83 -7.07 0.73 -10.54
CA ILE A 83 -7.21 -0.24 -11.63
C ILE A 83 -8.45 -1.13 -11.41
N ILE A 84 -8.68 -1.59 -10.17
CA ILE A 84 -9.87 -2.40 -9.87
C ILE A 84 -11.13 -1.56 -9.95
N ALA A 85 -11.13 -0.34 -9.40
CA ALA A 85 -12.28 0.56 -9.51
C ALA A 85 -12.66 0.79 -10.98
N LEU A 86 -11.69 1.09 -11.86
CA LEU A 86 -11.92 1.26 -13.30
C LEU A 86 -12.50 0.01 -13.96
N ARG A 87 -12.05 -1.20 -13.57
CA ARG A 87 -12.62 -2.46 -14.06
C ARG A 87 -14.05 -2.71 -13.61
N GLU A 88 -14.38 -2.34 -12.38
CA GLU A 88 -15.76 -2.47 -11.88
C GLU A 88 -16.69 -1.47 -12.53
N PHE A 89 -16.28 -0.21 -12.72
CA PHE A 89 -17.08 0.78 -13.45
C PHE A 89 -17.37 0.35 -14.88
N LYS A 90 -16.39 -0.26 -15.58
CA LYS A 90 -16.59 -0.77 -16.94
C LYS A 90 -17.54 -1.99 -17.03
N LYS A 91 -17.79 -2.69 -15.93
CA LYS A 91 -18.72 -3.84 -15.89
C LYS A 91 -20.17 -3.45 -15.63
N GLU A 92 -20.42 -2.21 -15.21
CA GLU A 92 -21.77 -1.67 -14.99
C GLU A 92 -22.32 -0.93 -16.23
N GLU A 93 -21.55 -0.88 -17.33
CA GLU A 93 -21.91 -0.30 -18.64
C GLU A 93 -22.24 -1.42 -19.65
#